data_AF-M0ZNW8-F1
#
_entry.id   AF-M0ZNW8-F1
#
_cell.length_a   1.000
_cell.length_b   1.000
_cell.length_c   1.000
_cell.angle_alpha   90.00
_cell.angle_beta   90.00
_cell.angle_gamma   90.00
#
_symmetry.space_group_name_H-M   'P 1'
#
loop_
_entity.id
_entity.type
_entity.pdbx_description
1 polymer ?
#
loop_
_entity_poly.entity_id
_entity_poly.type
_entity_poly.pdbx_seq_one_letter_code
_entity_poly.pdbx_strand_id
1 'polypeptide(L)'
;MTKQVLNFMWLKFFLLWRYFRFWSLINGIEAPENMPRCINNCYNLESFWRNWHASFNKWLVRYMYIPLGGTQTKLLNVWVIFTFVAVWHDLEWKLLSWAWLTCIFFIPEMIVKSTTNTLKVESSVGKFLYRELSAVAGAVTITCLMVANLVGFVIGSSGINWLLSKFLQKEGLPTLGGMFITFYVGTKLMFHISDAKKKHIHSR
;
A
#
# COMPACT_ATOMS: atom_id res chain seq x y z
N MET A 1 3.07 -16.28 -14.53
CA MET A 1 2.02 -15.52 -15.27
C MET A 1 1.46 -14.31 -14.50
N THR A 2 1.86 -14.04 -13.25
CA THR A 2 1.26 -12.97 -12.40
C THR A 2 1.99 -11.62 -12.40
N LYS A 3 3.31 -11.57 -12.67
CA LYS A 3 4.06 -10.29 -12.70
C LYS A 3 3.72 -9.39 -13.91
N GLN A 4 3.34 -9.96 -15.05
CA GLN A 4 2.96 -9.19 -16.23
C GLN A 4 1.62 -8.48 -16.06
N VAL A 5 0.64 -9.10 -15.40
CA VAL A 5 -0.71 -8.56 -15.26
C VAL A 5 -0.74 -7.29 -14.40
N LEU A 6 -0.05 -7.29 -13.25
CA LEU A 6 -0.05 -6.13 -12.34
C LEU A 6 0.69 -4.92 -12.92
N ASN A 7 1.86 -5.15 -13.54
CA ASN A 7 2.62 -4.09 -14.20
C ASN A 7 1.87 -3.56 -15.43
N PHE A 8 1.20 -4.44 -16.18
CA PHE A 8 0.35 -4.04 -17.30
C PHE A 8 -0.84 -3.21 -16.83
N MET A 9 -1.50 -3.61 -15.75
CA MET A 9 -2.62 -2.86 -15.16
C MET A 9 -2.15 -1.48 -14.67
N TRP A 10 -1.02 -1.41 -13.96
CA TRP A 10 -0.43 -0.14 -13.53
C TRP A 10 -0.10 0.75 -14.73
N LEU A 11 0.55 0.21 -15.76
CA LEU A 11 0.88 0.96 -16.98
C LEU A 11 -0.37 1.46 -17.70
N LYS A 12 -1.41 0.62 -17.80
CA LYS A 12 -2.69 0.98 -18.41
C LYS A 12 -3.32 2.17 -17.70
N PHE A 13 -3.44 2.13 -16.37
CA PHE A 13 -4.01 3.25 -15.62
C PHE A 13 -3.12 4.50 -15.65
N PHE A 14 -1.80 4.29 -15.56
CA PHE A 14 -0.83 5.37 -15.64
C PHE A 14 -0.92 6.15 -16.96
N LEU A 15 -0.95 5.45 -18.09
CA LEU A 15 -1.09 6.06 -19.41
C LEU A 15 -2.44 6.78 -19.54
N LEU A 16 -3.53 6.13 -19.13
CA LEU A 16 -4.87 6.70 -19.20
C LEU A 16 -4.97 8.01 -18.41
N TRP A 17 -4.50 8.02 -17.16
CA TRP A 17 -4.58 9.21 -16.30
C TRP A 17 -3.65 10.33 -16.76
N ARG A 18 -2.44 10.01 -17.22
CA ARG A 18 -1.52 11.02 -17.76
C ARG A 18 -2.01 11.62 -19.06
N TYR A 19 -2.68 10.84 -19.90
CA TYR A 19 -3.32 11.33 -21.11
C TYR A 19 -4.36 12.43 -20.79
N PHE A 20 -5.29 12.17 -19.87
CA PHE A 20 -6.27 13.20 -19.49
C PHE A 20 -5.63 14.40 -18.77
N ARG A 21 -4.62 14.16 -17.93
CA ARG A 21 -3.88 15.25 -17.28
C ARG A 21 -3.16 16.13 -18.30
N PHE A 22 -2.57 15.56 -19.34
CA PHE A 22 -1.91 16.33 -20.41
C PHE A 22 -2.89 17.31 -21.06
N TRP A 23 -4.07 16.84 -21.45
CA TRP A 23 -5.11 17.71 -22.03
C TRP A 23 -5.64 18.74 -21.04
N SER A 24 -5.77 18.40 -19.76
CA SER A 24 -6.13 19.37 -18.71
C SER A 24 -5.10 20.50 -18.63
N LEU A 25 -3.80 20.17 -18.67
CA LEU A 25 -2.72 21.15 -18.60
C LEU A 25 -2.66 22.05 -19.84
N ILE A 26 -2.94 21.52 -21.04
CA ILE A 26 -3.08 22.33 -22.26
C ILE A 26 -4.16 23.41 -22.09
N ASN A 27 -5.24 23.07 -21.40
CA ASN A 27 -6.34 24.00 -21.11
C ASN A 27 -6.07 24.92 -19.89
N GLY A 28 -4.85 24.91 -19.33
CA GLY A 28 -4.50 25.72 -18.15
C GLY A 28 -5.09 25.21 -16.83
N ILE A 29 -5.65 24.00 -16.80
CA ILE A 29 -6.22 23.40 -15.59
C ILE A 29 -5.22 22.41 -14.99
N GLU A 30 -4.75 22.68 -13.78
CA GLU A 30 -3.84 21.80 -13.05
C GLU A 30 -4.56 20.62 -12.38
N ALA A 31 -4.83 19.58 -13.17
CA ALA A 31 -5.36 18.33 -12.62
C ALA A 31 -4.30 17.59 -11.77
N PRO A 32 -4.71 17.01 -10.63
CA PRO A 32 -3.83 16.22 -9.77
C PRO A 32 -3.28 14.98 -10.49
N GLU A 33 -1.97 14.73 -10.35
CA GLU A 33 -1.34 13.49 -10.83
C GLU A 33 -1.80 12.30 -9.97
N ASN A 34 -2.29 11.25 -10.62
CA ASN A 34 -2.88 10.09 -9.95
C ASN A 34 -1.87 9.00 -9.57
N MET A 35 -0.72 8.94 -10.26
CA MET A 35 0.37 8.01 -9.95
C MET A 35 1.69 8.79 -9.73
N PRO A 36 1.79 9.60 -8.66
CA PRO A 36 3.00 10.36 -8.36
C PRO A 36 4.21 9.49 -7.99
N ARG A 37 3.98 8.23 -7.59
CA ARG A 37 5.05 7.28 -7.27
C ARG A 37 4.80 5.92 -7.92
N CYS A 38 5.89 5.23 -8.22
CA CYS A 38 5.83 3.83 -8.65
C CYS A 38 5.29 2.96 -7.50
N ILE A 39 4.43 2.00 -7.83
CA ILE A 39 3.81 1.08 -6.88
C ILE A 39 4.86 0.28 -6.10
N ASN A 40 5.95 -0.07 -6.78
CA ASN A 40 7.07 -0.84 -6.23
C ASN A 40 7.97 0.00 -5.32
N ASN A 41 7.71 1.30 -5.15
CA ASN A 41 8.46 2.22 -4.29
C ASN A 41 7.63 2.66 -3.07
N CYS A 42 6.70 1.82 -2.64
CA CYS A 42 5.88 2.02 -1.44
C CYS A 42 6.10 0.86 -0.47
N TYR A 43 6.74 1.15 0.66
CA TYR A 43 7.02 0.15 1.71
C TYR A 43 5.96 0.08 2.81
N ASN A 44 4.95 0.96 2.77
CA ASN A 44 3.90 1.03 3.77
C ASN A 44 2.55 1.31 3.10
N LEU A 45 1.46 0.74 3.63
CA LEU A 45 0.13 0.79 3.03
C LEU A 45 -0.40 2.21 2.93
N GLU A 46 -0.14 3.03 3.94
CA GLU A 46 -0.62 4.42 3.93
C GLU A 46 -0.03 5.21 2.76
N SER A 47 1.28 5.08 2.54
CA SER A 47 1.96 5.68 1.40
C SER A 47 1.46 5.06 0.09
N PHE A 48 1.26 3.75 0.04
CA PHE A 48 0.70 3.10 -1.13
C PHE A 48 -0.66 3.72 -1.50
N TRP A 49 -1.63 3.74 -0.59
CA TRP A 49 -2.99 4.24 -0.85
C TRP A 49 -3.07 5.75 -1.08
N ARG A 50 -2.14 6.53 -0.54
CA ARG A 50 -2.02 7.96 -0.83
C ARG A 50 -1.47 8.25 -2.24
N ASN A 51 -0.63 7.37 -2.77
CA ASN A 51 0.00 7.54 -4.07
C ASN A 51 -0.66 6.72 -5.18
N TRP A 52 -1.47 5.73 -4.83
CA TRP A 52 -2.32 5.00 -5.76
C TRP A 52 -3.62 5.76 -5.97
N HIS A 53 -3.89 6.21 -7.20
CA HIS A 53 -5.07 6.99 -7.54
C HIS A 53 -5.23 8.24 -6.64
N ALA A 54 -4.18 9.06 -6.59
CA ALA A 54 -4.04 10.12 -5.60
C ALA A 54 -5.18 11.17 -5.62
N SER A 55 -5.80 11.44 -6.78
CA SER A 55 -6.97 12.34 -6.84
C SER A 55 -8.18 11.77 -6.11
N PHE A 56 -8.45 10.48 -6.26
CA PHE A 56 -9.52 9.80 -5.55
C PHE A 56 -9.23 9.69 -4.06
N ASN A 57 -7.97 9.43 -3.68
CA ASN A 57 -7.57 9.49 -2.27
C ASN A 57 -7.85 10.88 -1.67
N LYS A 58 -7.50 11.98 -2.37
CA LYS A 58 -7.82 13.35 -1.92
C LYS A 58 -9.33 13.56 -1.75
N TRP A 59 -10.14 13.03 -2.67
CA TRP A 59 -11.60 13.09 -2.57
C TRP A 59 -12.11 12.34 -1.34
N LEU A 60 -11.67 11.09 -1.12
CA LEU A 60 -12.02 10.30 0.07
C LEU A 60 -11.62 11.01 1.36
N VAL A 61 -10.43 11.63 1.38
CA VAL A 61 -9.98 12.38 2.56
C VAL A 61 -10.91 13.57 2.83
N ARG A 62 -11.21 14.37 1.80
CA ARG A 62 -12.00 15.59 1.94
C ARG A 62 -13.47 15.32 2.29
N TYR A 63 -14.07 14.32 1.65
CA TYR A 63 -15.53 14.13 1.70
C TYR A 63 -15.99 12.97 2.59
N MET A 64 -15.08 12.10 3.04
CA MET A 64 -15.41 11.02 3.96
C MET A 64 -14.57 11.06 5.23
N TYR A 65 -13.24 11.03 5.10
CA TYR A 65 -12.35 10.91 6.26
C TYR A 65 -12.47 12.09 7.23
N ILE A 66 -12.41 13.33 6.72
CA ILE A 66 -12.51 14.54 7.55
C ILE A 66 -13.90 14.63 8.21
N PRO A 67 -15.04 14.50 7.49
CA PRO A 67 -16.37 14.51 8.10
C PRO A 67 -16.60 13.43 9.16
N LEU A 68 -15.96 12.26 9.05
CA LEU A 68 -16.11 11.17 10.02
C LEU A 68 -15.29 11.36 11.31
N GLY A 69 -14.60 12.49 11.50
CA GLY A 69 -13.78 12.77 12.69
C GLY A 69 -12.27 12.64 12.46
N GLY A 70 -11.85 12.37 11.23
CA GLY A 70 -10.45 12.39 10.81
C GLY A 70 -9.55 11.48 11.64
N THR A 71 -8.49 12.06 12.22
CA THR A 71 -7.48 11.30 12.98
C THR A 71 -8.03 10.70 14.28
N GLN A 72 -9.06 11.28 14.88
CA GLN A 72 -9.63 10.78 16.14
C GLN A 72 -10.34 9.44 15.96
N THR A 73 -10.97 9.25 14.80
CA THR A 73 -11.74 8.06 14.42
C THR A 73 -11.03 7.21 13.37
N LYS A 74 -9.70 7.35 13.24
CA LYS A 74 -8.91 6.79 12.13
C LYS A 74 -9.15 5.29 11.89
N LEU A 75 -9.29 4.49 12.96
CA LEU A 75 -9.55 3.06 12.86
C LEU A 75 -10.93 2.74 12.25
N LEU A 76 -11.97 3.45 12.68
CA LEU A 76 -13.32 3.30 12.12
C LEU A 76 -13.40 3.82 10.68
N ASN A 77 -12.72 4.93 10.40
CA ASN A 77 -12.71 5.54 9.07
C ASN A 77 -12.14 4.60 8.02
N VAL A 78 -11.13 3.80 8.35
CA VAL A 78 -10.56 2.79 7.44
C VAL A 78 -11.64 1.81 7.01
N TRP A 79 -12.42 1.24 7.94
CA TRP A 79 -13.47 0.29 7.60
C TRP A 79 -14.55 0.89 6.69
N VAL A 80 -15.03 2.09 7.02
CA VAL A 80 -16.08 2.77 6.25
C VAL A 80 -15.57 3.14 4.85
N ILE A 81 -14.38 3.71 4.76
CA ILE A 81 -13.79 4.15 3.48
C ILE A 81 -13.52 2.93 2.57
N PHE A 82 -12.88 1.87 3.07
CA PHE A 82 -12.59 0.70 2.23
C PHE A 82 -13.86 -0.04 1.81
N THR A 83 -14.90 -0.07 2.66
CA THR A 83 -16.21 -0.61 2.30
C THR A 83 -16.85 0.21 1.17
N PHE A 84 -16.82 1.55 1.28
CA PHE A 84 -17.28 2.43 0.22
C PHE A 84 -16.49 2.22 -1.08
N VAL A 85 -15.16 2.09 -1.01
CA VAL A 85 -14.31 1.84 -2.18
C VAL A 85 -14.71 0.53 -2.87
N ALA A 86 -14.99 -0.54 -2.13
CA ALA A 86 -15.48 -1.80 -2.70
C ALA A 86 -16.81 -1.58 -3.43
N VAL A 87 -17.80 -0.98 -2.76
CA VAL A 87 -19.14 -0.73 -3.30
C VAL A 87 -19.10 0.23 -4.50
N TRP A 88 -18.21 1.22 -4.49
CA TRP A 88 -18.02 2.17 -5.58
C TRP A 88 -17.48 1.50 -6.85
N HIS A 89 -16.70 0.42 -6.70
CA HIS A 89 -16.20 -0.35 -7.82
C HIS A 89 -17.25 -1.32 -8.37
N ASP A 90 -17.78 -2.21 -7.52
CA ASP A 90 -18.87 -3.12 -7.86
C ASP A 90 -19.43 -3.78 -6.58
N LEU A 91 -20.70 -4.20 -6.58
CA LEU A 91 -21.33 -4.88 -5.44
C LEU A 91 -21.06 -6.39 -5.46
N GLU A 92 -19.79 -6.76 -5.62
CA GLU A 92 -19.37 -8.16 -5.62
C GLU A 92 -18.73 -8.52 -4.28
N TRP A 93 -19.14 -9.67 -3.72
CA TRP A 93 -18.61 -10.20 -2.46
C TRP A 93 -17.09 -10.37 -2.45
N LYS A 94 -16.47 -10.57 -3.63
CA LYS A 94 -15.02 -10.67 -3.79
C LYS A 94 -14.30 -9.35 -3.48
N LEU A 95 -14.86 -8.22 -3.92
CA LEU A 95 -14.31 -6.89 -3.66
C LEU A 95 -14.51 -6.47 -2.21
N LEU A 96 -15.66 -6.79 -1.61
CA LEU A 96 -15.92 -6.51 -0.21
C LEU A 96 -14.97 -7.32 0.71
N SER A 97 -14.78 -8.61 0.40
CA SER A 97 -13.83 -9.47 1.11
C SER A 97 -12.40 -8.95 0.99
N TRP A 98 -12.01 -8.48 -0.20
CA TRP A 98 -10.71 -7.84 -0.43
C TRP A 98 -10.53 -6.56 0.39
N ALA A 99 -11.56 -5.72 0.46
CA ALA A 99 -11.52 -4.48 1.22
C ALA A 99 -11.34 -4.74 2.71
N TRP A 100 -12.09 -5.68 3.29
CA TRP A 100 -11.98 -6.02 4.71
C TRP A 100 -10.65 -6.71 5.03
N LEU A 101 -10.16 -7.59 4.16
CA LEU A 101 -8.83 -8.17 4.31
C LEU A 101 -7.74 -7.09 4.31
N THR A 102 -7.89 -6.07 3.44
CA THR A 102 -6.99 -4.92 3.41
C THR A 102 -7.06 -4.10 4.70
N CYS A 103 -8.25 -3.89 5.27
CA CYS A 103 -8.41 -3.24 6.58
C CYS A 103 -7.66 -4.00 7.69
N ILE A 104 -7.80 -5.32 7.73
CA ILE A 104 -7.11 -6.18 8.72
C ILE A 104 -5.60 -6.03 8.62
N PHE A 105 -5.04 -5.94 7.41
CA PHE A 105 -3.60 -5.72 7.22
C PHE A 105 -3.16 -4.29 7.53
N PHE A 106 -4.04 -3.30 7.35
CA PHE A 106 -3.68 -1.90 7.54
C PHE A 106 -3.69 -1.46 9.01
N ILE A 107 -4.56 -2.02 9.84
CA ILE A 107 -4.70 -1.67 11.25
C ILE A 107 -3.42 -1.90 12.07
N PRO A 108 -2.75 -3.08 12.00
CA PRO A 108 -1.50 -3.31 12.72
C PRO A 108 -0.41 -2.28 12.35
N GLU A 109 -0.26 -1.97 11.06
CA GLU A 109 0.69 -0.96 10.60
C GLU A 109 0.41 0.41 11.22
N MET A 110 -0.87 0.81 11.28
CA MET A 110 -1.29 2.07 11.88
C MET A 110 -1.03 2.12 13.38
N ILE A 111 -1.30 1.04 14.12
CA ILE A 111 -1.04 0.94 15.55
C ILE A 111 0.46 1.07 15.82
N VAL A 112 1.30 0.33 15.10
CA VAL A 112 2.76 0.37 15.25
C VAL A 112 3.30 1.78 14.96
N LYS A 113 2.84 2.44 13.88
CA LYS A 113 3.22 3.83 13.58
C LYS A 113 2.78 4.81 14.67
N SER A 114 1.58 4.63 15.24
CA SER A 114 1.07 5.50 16.30
C SER A 114 1.90 5.35 17.58
N THR A 115 2.15 4.12 18.03
CA THR A 115 2.93 3.84 19.23
C THR A 115 4.37 4.35 19.11
N THR A 116 4.98 4.20 17.93
CA THR A 116 6.38 4.62 17.69
C THR A 116 6.55 6.13 17.56
N ASN A 117 5.53 6.86 17.12
CA ASN A 117 5.54 8.33 17.18
C ASN A 117 5.40 8.85 18.62
N THR A 118 4.63 8.16 19.46
CA THR A 118 4.45 8.53 20.87
C THR A 118 5.68 8.20 21.70
N LEU A 119 6.28 7.03 21.50
CA LEU A 119 7.52 6.62 22.13
C LEU A 119 8.69 7.16 21.30
N LYS A 120 9.11 8.41 21.54
CA LYS A 120 10.33 8.96 20.93
C LYS A 120 11.51 8.07 21.27
N VAL A 121 11.89 7.17 20.37
CA VAL A 121 13.02 6.27 20.55
C VAL A 121 14.31 7.08 20.39
N GLU A 122 14.83 7.61 21.49
CA GLU A 122 16.02 8.49 21.46
C GLU A 122 17.33 7.71 21.37
N SER A 123 17.37 6.47 21.85
CA SER A 123 18.57 5.60 21.80
C SER A 123 18.94 5.18 20.37
N SER A 124 20.24 5.24 20.06
CA SER A 124 20.81 4.79 18.76
C SER A 124 20.52 3.32 18.44
N VAL A 125 20.51 2.45 19.46
CA VAL A 125 20.16 1.02 19.30
C VAL A 125 18.66 0.88 19.00
N GLY A 126 17.83 1.68 19.67
CA GLY A 126 16.39 1.68 19.43
C GLY A 126 16.03 2.17 18.02
N LYS A 127 16.74 3.17 17.48
CA LYS A 127 16.57 3.63 16.09
C LYS A 127 16.94 2.56 15.07
N PHE A 128 18.00 1.79 15.34
CA PHE A 128 18.40 0.67 14.50
C PHE A 128 17.33 -0.44 14.53
N LEU A 129 16.93 -0.90 15.72
CA LEU A 129 15.89 -1.92 15.89
C LEU A 129 14.56 -1.49 15.25
N TYR A 130 14.15 -0.23 15.43
CA TYR A 130 12.96 0.32 14.79
C TYR A 130 13.04 0.24 13.26
N ARG A 131 14.20 0.57 12.68
CA ARG A 131 14.41 0.51 11.23
C ARG A 131 14.35 -0.94 10.71
N GLU A 132 14.92 -1.88 11.45
CA GLU A 132 14.86 -3.30 11.12
C GLU A 132 13.43 -3.86 11.21
N LEU A 133 12.73 -3.58 12.30
CA LEU A 133 11.33 -3.95 12.48
C LEU A 133 10.43 -3.30 11.42
N SER A 134 10.69 -2.06 11.07
CA SER A 134 9.95 -1.37 9.99
C SER A 134 10.22 -1.98 8.62
N ALA A 135 11.44 -2.48 8.37
CA ALA A 135 11.77 -3.16 7.13
C ALA A 135 11.08 -4.53 7.03
N VAL A 136 11.05 -5.28 8.14
CA VAL A 136 10.29 -6.52 8.26
C VAL A 136 8.79 -6.26 8.07
N ALA A 137 8.24 -5.26 8.76
CA ALA A 137 6.84 -4.88 8.63
C ALA A 137 6.48 -4.47 7.19
N GLY A 138 7.35 -3.73 6.50
CA GLY A 138 7.16 -3.37 5.10
C GLY A 138 7.16 -4.59 4.17
N ALA A 139 8.06 -5.56 4.39
CA ALA A 139 8.09 -6.80 3.63
C ALA A 139 6.83 -7.66 3.84
N VAL A 140 6.38 -7.79 5.09
CA VAL A 140 5.11 -8.45 5.44
C VAL A 140 3.95 -7.74 4.71
N THR A 141 3.91 -6.41 4.80
CA THR A 141 2.87 -5.58 4.22
C THR A 141 2.76 -5.73 2.70
N ILE A 142 3.88 -5.68 1.99
CA ILE A 142 3.92 -5.89 0.54
C ILE A 142 3.41 -7.29 0.20
N THR A 143 3.83 -8.31 0.95
CA THR A 143 3.40 -9.69 0.75
C THR A 143 1.89 -9.83 0.99
N CYS A 144 1.37 -9.28 2.08
CA CYS A 144 -0.04 -9.26 2.43
C CYS A 144 -0.88 -8.56 1.35
N LEU A 145 -0.42 -7.42 0.82
CA LEU A 145 -1.12 -6.70 -0.24
C LEU A 145 -1.12 -7.48 -1.56
N MET A 146 -0.01 -8.17 -1.89
CA MET A 146 0.04 -9.07 -3.04
C MET A 146 -0.94 -10.23 -2.90
N VAL A 147 -0.99 -10.85 -1.72
CA VAL A 147 -1.94 -11.94 -1.43
C VAL A 147 -3.38 -11.41 -1.48
N ALA A 148 -3.67 -10.27 -0.86
CA ALA A 148 -4.98 -9.65 -0.89
C ALA A 148 -5.44 -9.41 -2.33
N ASN A 149 -4.63 -8.75 -3.15
CA ASN A 149 -4.96 -8.49 -4.55
C ASN A 149 -5.13 -9.79 -5.37
N LEU A 150 -4.31 -10.81 -5.11
CA LEU A 150 -4.44 -12.10 -5.79
C LEU A 150 -5.75 -12.82 -5.42
N VAL A 151 -6.11 -12.83 -4.14
CA VAL A 151 -7.37 -13.40 -3.64
C VAL A 151 -8.57 -12.59 -4.15
N GLY A 152 -8.50 -11.26 -4.10
CA GLY A 152 -9.60 -10.37 -4.47
C GLY A 152 -9.93 -10.37 -5.96
N PHE A 153 -8.92 -10.42 -6.83
CA PHE A 153 -9.10 -10.23 -8.28
C PHE A 153 -8.92 -11.49 -9.13
N VAL A 154 -8.22 -12.51 -8.64
CA VAL A 154 -7.86 -13.70 -9.46
C VAL A 154 -8.48 -14.99 -8.92
N ILE A 155 -8.32 -15.25 -7.62
CA ILE A 155 -8.60 -16.57 -7.05
C ILE A 155 -9.99 -16.65 -6.37
N GLY A 156 -10.49 -15.55 -5.81
CA GLY A 156 -11.67 -15.54 -4.96
C GLY A 156 -11.43 -16.13 -3.57
N SER A 157 -12.43 -16.03 -2.69
CA SER A 157 -12.35 -16.52 -1.30
C SER A 157 -12.22 -18.04 -1.20
N SER A 158 -12.77 -18.78 -2.17
CA SER A 158 -12.73 -20.25 -2.21
C SER A 158 -11.34 -20.84 -2.47
N GLY A 159 -10.45 -20.11 -3.14
CA GLY A 159 -9.12 -20.60 -3.46
C GLY A 159 -8.03 -20.21 -2.45
N ILE A 160 -8.38 -19.62 -1.30
CA ILE A 160 -7.41 -19.36 -0.20
C ILE A 160 -6.79 -20.67 0.29
N ASN A 161 -7.59 -21.72 0.48
CA ASN A 161 -7.11 -23.03 0.93
C ASN A 161 -6.17 -23.67 -0.09
N TRP A 162 -6.44 -23.47 -1.38
CA TRP A 162 -5.57 -23.91 -2.47
C TRP A 162 -4.24 -23.14 -2.49
N LEU A 163 -4.28 -21.82 -2.25
CA LEU A 163 -3.08 -20.99 -2.17
C LEU A 163 -2.20 -21.39 -0.98
N LEU A 164 -2.80 -21.62 0.18
CA LEU A 164 -2.10 -22.11 1.38
C LEU A 164 -1.46 -23.48 1.15
N SER A 165 -2.17 -24.42 0.51
CA SER A 165 -1.63 -25.76 0.26
C SER A 165 -0.45 -25.73 -0.73
N LYS A 166 -0.46 -24.83 -1.71
CA LYS A 166 0.68 -24.62 -2.62
C LYS A 166 1.88 -24.00 -1.93
N PHE A 167 1.67 -23.05 -1.05
CA PHE A 167 2.76 -22.36 -0.36
C PHE A 167 3.38 -23.18 0.78
N LEU A 168 2.60 -24.05 1.43
CA LEU A 168 3.07 -24.97 2.47
C LEU A 168 3.77 -26.22 1.92
N GLN A 169 3.83 -26.39 0.59
CA GLN A 169 4.56 -27.46 -0.05
C GLN A 169 6.09 -27.24 0.07
N LYS A 170 6.88 -28.33 0.00
CA LYS A 170 8.34 -28.32 0.18
C LYS A 170 9.08 -27.35 -0.76
N GLU A 171 8.53 -27.08 -1.94
CA GLU A 171 9.06 -26.11 -2.91
C GLU A 171 8.50 -24.68 -2.72
N GLY A 172 7.35 -24.54 -2.07
CA GLY A 172 6.70 -23.26 -1.79
C GLY A 172 7.40 -22.47 -0.68
N LEU A 173 7.87 -23.16 0.36
CA LEU A 173 8.56 -22.55 1.51
C LEU A 173 9.84 -21.79 1.13
N PRO A 174 10.79 -22.37 0.35
CA PRO A 174 11.96 -21.63 -0.12
C PRO A 174 11.59 -20.43 -1.00
N THR A 175 10.54 -20.56 -1.82
CA THR A 175 10.05 -19.48 -2.68
C THR A 175 9.50 -18.32 -1.86
N LEU A 176 8.71 -18.61 -0.82
CA LEU A 176 8.21 -17.60 0.12
C LEU A 176 9.34 -16.92 0.87
N GLY A 177 10.32 -17.69 1.37
CA GLY A 177 11.50 -17.17 2.04
C GLY A 177 12.27 -16.21 1.12
N GLY A 178 12.52 -16.61 -0.13
CA GLY A 178 13.20 -15.77 -1.12
C GLY A 178 12.43 -14.49 -1.46
N MET A 179 11.09 -14.58 -1.61
CA MET A 179 10.23 -13.41 -1.81
C MET A 179 10.31 -12.44 -0.63
N PHE A 180 10.20 -12.97 0.59
CA PHE A 180 10.24 -12.17 1.81
C PHE A 180 11.59 -11.45 1.98
N ILE A 181 12.71 -12.16 1.78
CA ILE A 181 14.05 -11.57 1.81
C ILE A 181 14.18 -10.47 0.75
N THR A 182 13.67 -10.70 -0.46
CA THR A 182 13.71 -9.71 -1.54
C THR A 182 12.95 -8.44 -1.17
N PHE A 183 11.74 -8.57 -0.61
CA PHE A 183 10.95 -7.41 -0.18
C PHE A 183 11.54 -6.70 1.03
N TYR A 184 12.17 -7.44 1.94
CA TYR A 184 12.89 -6.87 3.08
C TYR A 184 14.10 -6.04 2.62
N VAL A 185 14.94 -6.58 1.73
CA VAL A 185 16.07 -5.83 1.14
C VAL A 185 15.56 -4.63 0.33
N GLY A 186 14.51 -4.82 -0.46
CA GLY A 186 13.87 -3.74 -1.22
C GLY A 186 13.36 -2.61 -0.31
N THR A 187 12.72 -2.95 0.81
CA THR A 187 12.26 -1.98 1.80
C THR A 187 13.42 -1.20 2.42
N LYS A 188 14.51 -1.88 2.77
CA LYS A 188 15.74 -1.22 3.26
C LYS A 188 16.32 -0.24 2.25
N LEU A 189 16.35 -0.62 0.98
CA LEU A 189 16.81 0.24 -0.10
C LEU A 189 15.93 1.50 -0.19
N MET A 190 14.61 1.37 -0.08
CA MET A 190 13.70 2.52 -0.06
C MET A 190 13.98 3.47 1.11
N PHE A 191 14.28 2.94 2.31
CA PHE A 191 14.70 3.78 3.44
C PHE A 191 15.98 4.53 3.13
N HIS A 192 16.98 3.86 2.55
CA HIS A 192 18.25 4.49 2.19
C HIS A 192 18.06 5.60 1.15
N ILE A 193 17.24 5.37 0.12
CA ILE A 193 16.89 6.38 -0.90
C ILE A 193 16.18 7.57 -0.25
N SER A 194 15.26 7.32 0.68
CA SER A 194 14.56 8.39 1.41
C SER A 194 15.51 9.23 2.26
N ASP A 195 16.45 8.60 2.97
CA ASP A 195 17.44 9.29 3.80
C ASP A 195 18.40 10.14 2.95
N ALA A 196 18.85 9.59 1.81
CA ALA A 196 19.69 10.31 0.86
C ALA A 196 18.99 11.57 0.31
N LYS A 197 17.70 11.46 -0.05
CA LYS A 197 16.89 12.61 -0.50
C LYS A 197 16.74 13.68 0.59
N LYS A 198 16.51 13.31 1.85
CA LYS A 198 16.41 14.26 2.95
C LYS A 198 17.71 15.04 3.18
N LYS A 199 18.86 14.35 3.14
CA LYS A 199 20.19 14.98 3.26
C LYS A 199 20.44 15.97 2.13
N HIS A 200 20.10 15.60 0.89
CA HIS A 200 20.30 16.48 -0.28
C HIS A 200 19.41 17.74 -0.24
N ILE A 201 18.22 17.67 0.37
CA ILE A 201 17.35 18.84 0.55
C ILE A 201 17.92 19.78 1.62
N HIS A 202 18.54 19.26 2.68
CA HIS A 202 19.12 20.08 3.75
C HIS A 202 20.50 20.66 3.39
N SER A 203 21.14 20.18 2.32
CA SER A 203 22.42 20.70 1.82
C SER A 203 22.27 21.77 0.73
N ARG A 204 21.03 22.21 0.43
CA ARG A 204 20.71 23.34 -0.45
C ARG A 204 20.00 24.41 0.36
#